data_AF-A0A285QMR0-F1
#
_entry.id   AF-A0A285QMR0-F1
#
_cell.length_a   1.000
_cell.length_b   1.000
_cell.length_c   1.000
_cell.angle_alpha   90.00
_cell.angle_beta   90.00
_cell.angle_gamma   90.00
#
_symmetry.space_group_name_H-M   'P 1'
#
loop_
_entity.id
_entity.type
_entity.pdbx_description
1 polymer ?
#
loop_
_entity_poly.entity_id
_entity_poly.type
_entity_poly.pdbx_seq_one_letter_code
_entity_poly.pdbx_strand_id
1 'polypeptide(L)'
;MTNAPAEFKLGQIGTRPEICAVYGGSRNSGGIVPSVEPKNITLFSDHEVGVTFGYHDGWLAEEDEFGPIFEYTGAGKKGHQTFTGKYGGNNAAVRDHVAAGRCLHLFVAVDTVPGTGTKRHRYVGEFTLDTAKPYVVRESLDEDKQPRRAIVFRLRPVGTVQRVAEDEIPAATVTGGKLVAAAITVCKLIEPEKNTKKKAKRSAVPEVEAQRREADLSDAFETYLTAQQHTVGRFQIKIKGRTSILLTDLYDQTDHVLYELKGTNTREAVRMALGQLLDYGRYVKTDGHPEMPRRVVLLPSLPDEDLQELLADHGIGIAYQDGDTFIGVPPSLS
;
A
#
# COMPACT_ATOMS: atom_id res chain seq x y z
N MET A 1 4.69 12.14 -38.95
CA MET A 1 5.98 11.77 -38.34
C MET A 1 6.04 12.45 -37.00
N THR A 2 6.12 11.71 -35.90
CA THR A 2 6.22 12.30 -34.55
C THR A 2 7.66 12.75 -34.32
N ASN A 3 7.89 14.04 -34.03
CA ASN A 3 9.19 14.59 -33.60
C ASN A 3 9.51 14.14 -32.16
N ALA A 4 9.45 12.83 -31.90
CA ALA A 4 9.73 12.28 -30.58
C ALA A 4 11.25 12.32 -30.30
N PRO A 5 11.69 12.70 -29.09
CA PRO A 5 13.10 12.68 -28.72
C PRO A 5 13.61 11.24 -28.61
N ALA A 6 14.93 11.04 -28.53
CA ALA A 6 15.51 9.71 -28.26
C ALA A 6 15.19 9.22 -26.83
N GLU A 7 15.11 10.14 -25.88
CA GLU A 7 14.69 9.93 -24.50
C GLU A 7 14.08 11.24 -23.95
N PHE A 8 13.18 11.16 -22.97
CA PHE A 8 12.69 12.35 -22.29
C PHE A 8 13.67 12.82 -21.21
N LYS A 9 14.00 14.12 -21.21
CA LYS A 9 14.76 14.74 -20.11
C LYS A 9 13.83 15.08 -18.94
N LEU A 10 14.39 15.15 -17.74
CA LEU A 10 13.65 15.62 -16.55
C LEU A 10 12.96 16.96 -16.83
N GLY A 11 11.68 17.07 -16.52
CA GLY A 11 10.87 18.26 -16.79
C GLY A 11 10.43 18.44 -18.24
N GLN A 12 10.88 17.61 -19.17
CA GLN A 12 10.42 17.68 -20.55
C GLN A 12 8.94 17.29 -20.64
N ILE A 13 8.18 18.11 -21.36
CA ILE A 13 6.76 17.92 -21.58
C ILE A 13 6.54 17.25 -22.94
N GLY A 14 5.66 16.26 -22.97
CA GLY A 14 5.24 15.60 -24.21
C GLY A 14 3.80 15.12 -24.16
N THR A 15 3.25 14.88 -25.35
CA THR A 15 1.95 14.23 -25.52
C THR A 15 2.10 12.71 -25.39
N ARG A 16 0.99 12.04 -25.09
CA ARG A 16 1.00 10.58 -24.97
C ARG A 16 1.50 9.84 -26.22
N PRO A 17 1.16 10.26 -27.46
CA PRO A 17 1.75 9.67 -28.66
C PRO A 17 3.28 9.79 -28.74
N GLU A 18 3.86 10.92 -28.32
CA GLU A 18 5.31 11.14 -28.29
C GLU A 18 5.97 10.29 -27.22
N ILE A 19 5.39 10.21 -26.02
CA ILE A 19 5.89 9.38 -24.92
C ILE A 19 5.88 7.90 -25.32
N CYS A 20 4.78 7.40 -25.90
CA CYS A 20 4.69 6.01 -26.37
C CYS A 20 5.61 5.72 -27.56
N ALA A 21 6.02 6.72 -28.34
CA ALA A 21 7.00 6.52 -29.41
C ALA A 21 8.40 6.22 -28.85
N VAL A 22 8.70 6.69 -27.64
CA VAL A 22 9.99 6.48 -26.95
C VAL A 22 9.95 5.23 -26.07
N TYR A 23 8.96 5.13 -25.19
CA TYR A 23 8.90 4.08 -24.17
C TYR A 23 8.00 2.89 -24.55
N GLY A 24 7.37 2.93 -25.72
CA GLY A 24 6.45 1.90 -26.20
C GLY A 24 5.10 1.91 -25.48
N GLY A 25 4.37 0.80 -25.62
CA GLY A 25 3.04 0.63 -25.03
C GLY A 25 1.91 1.32 -25.82
N SER A 26 0.71 1.29 -25.24
CA SER A 26 -0.52 1.78 -25.90
C SER A 26 -0.78 3.26 -25.65
N ARG A 27 -1.19 3.98 -26.70
CA ARG A 27 -1.61 5.38 -26.62
C ARG A 27 -3.01 5.55 -26.01
N ASN A 28 -3.81 4.48 -26.02
CA ASN A 28 -5.23 4.51 -25.67
C ASN A 28 -5.53 3.80 -24.34
N SER A 29 -4.50 3.37 -23.60
CA SER A 29 -4.65 2.71 -22.31
C SER A 29 -4.80 3.69 -21.13
N GLY A 30 -5.11 3.15 -19.95
CA GLY A 30 -5.24 3.92 -18.70
C GLY A 30 -3.91 4.48 -18.17
N GLY A 31 -3.85 4.79 -16.86
CA GLY A 31 -2.67 5.41 -16.22
C GLY A 31 -1.40 4.55 -16.26
N ILE A 32 -1.54 3.22 -16.18
CA ILE A 32 -0.42 2.29 -16.27
C ILE A 32 -0.35 1.72 -17.69
N VAL A 33 0.81 1.91 -18.34
CA VAL A 33 1.02 1.50 -19.74
C VAL A 33 2.29 0.65 -19.85
N PRO A 34 2.15 -0.68 -19.76
CA PRO A 34 3.27 -1.59 -19.97
C PRO A 34 3.67 -1.68 -21.45
N SER A 35 4.96 -1.89 -21.69
CA SER A 35 5.54 -2.18 -22.99
C SER A 35 6.31 -3.51 -22.95
N VAL A 36 6.33 -4.20 -24.09
CA VAL A 36 7.12 -5.44 -24.28
C VAL A 36 8.51 -5.10 -24.78
N GLU A 37 8.59 -4.24 -25.79
CA GLU A 37 9.83 -3.72 -26.38
C GLU A 37 9.58 -2.25 -26.77
N PRO A 38 10.34 -1.28 -26.22
CA PRO A 38 11.34 -1.44 -25.15
C PRO A 38 10.70 -1.89 -23.83
N LYS A 39 11.50 -2.47 -22.93
CA LYS A 39 11.05 -3.01 -21.63
C LYS A 39 10.77 -1.92 -20.61
N ASN A 40 9.70 -1.16 -20.83
CA ASN A 40 9.31 -0.05 -19.98
C ASN A 40 7.86 -0.19 -19.51
N ILE A 41 7.55 0.50 -18.43
CA ILE A 41 6.19 0.76 -17.98
C ILE A 41 6.09 2.26 -17.74
N THR A 42 5.23 2.92 -18.48
CA THR A 42 4.95 4.35 -18.26
C THR A 42 3.76 4.50 -17.32
N LEU A 43 3.95 5.29 -16.28
CA LEU A 43 2.95 5.65 -15.29
C LEU A 43 2.52 7.09 -15.55
N PHE A 44 1.23 7.30 -15.71
CA PHE A 44 0.64 8.62 -15.92
C PHE A 44 -0.22 8.96 -14.72
N SER A 45 0.17 10.02 -14.03
CA SER A 45 -0.54 10.60 -12.90
C SER A 45 -1.24 11.89 -13.31
N ASP A 46 -2.39 12.15 -12.72
CA ASP A 46 -3.22 13.32 -12.99
C ASP A 46 -3.96 13.72 -11.71
N HIS A 47 -3.49 14.80 -11.07
CA HIS A 47 -3.98 15.24 -9.76
C HIS A 47 -5.48 15.61 -9.79
N GLU A 48 -5.96 16.27 -10.85
CA GLU A 48 -7.36 16.71 -10.94
C GLU A 48 -8.31 15.52 -11.09
N VAL A 49 -7.90 14.53 -11.88
CA VAL A 49 -8.67 13.31 -12.08
C VAL A 49 -8.68 12.45 -10.81
N GLY A 50 -7.56 12.36 -10.09
CA GLY A 50 -7.45 11.62 -8.83
C GLY A 50 -8.42 12.12 -7.75
N VAL A 51 -8.47 13.45 -7.55
CA VAL A 51 -9.39 14.09 -6.58
C VAL A 51 -10.84 13.68 -6.81
N THR A 52 -11.24 13.57 -8.09
CA THR A 52 -12.60 13.17 -8.46
C THR A 52 -12.93 11.75 -8.01
N PHE A 53 -11.95 10.88 -7.78
CA PHE A 53 -12.12 9.51 -7.28
C PHE A 53 -11.73 9.35 -5.79
N GLY A 54 -11.41 10.45 -5.11
CA GLY A 54 -11.09 10.46 -3.69
C GLY A 54 -9.69 9.95 -3.32
N TYR A 55 -8.75 9.90 -4.28
CA TYR A 55 -7.35 9.60 -4.04
C TYR A 55 -6.43 10.70 -4.58
N HIS A 56 -5.22 10.76 -4.05
CA HIS A 56 -4.16 11.65 -4.54
C HIS A 56 -2.94 10.79 -4.81
N ASP A 57 -2.51 10.80 -6.07
CA ASP A 57 -1.14 10.40 -6.39
C ASP A 57 -0.24 11.58 -6.09
N GLY A 58 1.00 11.32 -5.66
CA GLY A 58 1.94 12.39 -5.38
C GLY A 58 3.07 11.99 -4.44
N TRP A 59 3.98 12.92 -4.22
CA TRP A 59 5.03 12.80 -3.22
C TRP A 59 4.44 12.87 -1.82
N LEU A 60 4.94 12.00 -0.93
CA LEU A 60 4.81 12.21 0.49
C LEU A 60 5.72 13.36 0.93
N ALA A 61 5.21 14.23 1.79
CA ALA A 61 6.03 15.25 2.46
C ALA A 61 6.99 14.59 3.46
N GLU A 62 6.59 13.46 4.03
CA GLU A 62 7.44 12.65 4.90
C GLU A 62 8.39 11.77 4.08
N GLU A 63 9.64 11.68 4.54
CA GLU A 63 10.64 10.77 4.02
C GLU A 63 11.02 9.77 5.13
N ASP A 64 11.42 8.57 4.73
CA ASP A 64 12.02 7.60 5.65
C ASP A 64 13.53 7.47 5.37
N GLU A 65 14.18 6.50 6.02
CA GLU A 65 15.64 6.31 5.89
C GLU A 65 16.11 6.00 4.46
N PHE A 66 15.20 5.54 3.58
CA PHE A 66 15.48 5.27 2.16
C PHE A 66 15.14 6.47 1.25
N GLY A 67 14.72 7.59 1.82
CA GLY A 67 14.46 8.84 1.12
C GLY A 67 12.99 9.04 0.73
N PRO A 68 12.71 9.80 -0.34
CA PRO A 68 11.34 10.19 -0.70
C PRO A 68 10.54 9.04 -1.32
N ILE A 69 9.22 9.12 -1.15
CA ILE A 69 8.24 8.18 -1.72
C ILE A 69 7.23 8.96 -2.55
N PHE A 70 6.97 8.48 -3.75
CA PHE A 70 5.81 8.87 -4.54
C PHE A 70 4.74 7.78 -4.44
N GLU A 71 3.55 8.12 -3.95
CA GLU A 71 2.41 7.20 -3.95
C GLU A 71 1.66 7.27 -5.27
N TYR A 72 1.42 6.11 -5.88
CA TYR A 72 0.74 5.99 -7.16
C TYR A 72 -0.40 4.97 -7.09
N THR A 73 -1.61 5.40 -7.40
CA THR A 73 -2.81 4.57 -7.35
C THR A 73 -2.89 3.63 -8.55
N GLY A 74 -3.21 2.37 -8.29
CA GLY A 74 -3.29 1.33 -9.30
C GLY A 74 -4.35 1.58 -10.38
N ALA A 75 -4.28 0.81 -11.45
CA ALA A 75 -5.28 0.79 -12.50
C ALA A 75 -6.58 0.09 -12.06
N GLY A 76 -7.70 0.59 -12.60
CA GLY A 76 -9.06 0.09 -12.32
C GLY A 76 -9.91 1.20 -11.71
N LYS A 77 -10.86 1.73 -12.50
CA LYS A 77 -11.73 2.84 -12.08
C LYS A 77 -13.01 2.39 -11.36
N LYS A 78 -13.46 1.18 -11.64
CA LYS A 78 -14.68 0.55 -11.10
C LYS A 78 -14.37 -0.67 -10.27
N GLY A 79 -15.03 -0.78 -9.12
CA GLY A 79 -14.87 -1.93 -8.23
C GLY A 79 -13.46 -2.10 -7.66
N HIS A 80 -13.22 -3.24 -7.03
CA HIS A 80 -11.96 -3.52 -6.35
C HIS A 80 -10.80 -3.69 -7.33
N GLN A 81 -9.70 -2.98 -7.06
CA GLN A 81 -8.45 -3.21 -7.77
C GLN A 81 -7.85 -4.56 -7.36
N THR A 82 -7.21 -5.21 -8.32
CA THR A 82 -6.61 -6.54 -8.16
C THR A 82 -5.30 -6.62 -8.95
N PHE A 83 -4.53 -7.68 -8.70
CA PHE A 83 -3.37 -8.05 -9.52
C PHE A 83 -3.69 -9.15 -10.54
N THR A 84 -4.91 -9.68 -10.56
CA THR A 84 -5.29 -10.82 -11.40
C THR A 84 -6.56 -10.54 -12.20
N GLY A 85 -6.90 -11.47 -13.09
CA GLY A 85 -8.07 -11.34 -13.95
C GLY A 85 -7.97 -10.20 -14.98
N LYS A 86 -9.11 -9.88 -15.59
CA LYS A 86 -9.21 -8.98 -16.74
C LYS A 86 -8.66 -7.57 -16.47
N TYR A 87 -8.78 -7.09 -15.23
CA TYR A 87 -8.45 -5.71 -14.87
C TYR A 87 -7.17 -5.58 -14.02
N GLY A 88 -6.57 -6.71 -13.59
CA GLY A 88 -5.39 -6.70 -12.72
C GLY A 88 -4.05 -6.78 -13.44
N GLY A 89 -4.01 -7.12 -14.73
CA GLY A 89 -2.77 -7.34 -15.47
C GLY A 89 -1.81 -6.14 -15.48
N ASN A 90 -2.32 -4.91 -15.55
CA ASN A 90 -1.48 -3.71 -15.50
C ASN A 90 -0.88 -3.48 -14.10
N ASN A 91 -1.65 -3.76 -13.04
CA ASN A 91 -1.15 -3.67 -11.66
C ASN A 91 -0.08 -4.74 -11.41
N ALA A 92 -0.28 -5.96 -11.92
CA ALA A 92 0.72 -7.02 -11.84
C ALA A 92 1.99 -6.66 -12.61
N ALA A 93 1.88 -5.98 -13.76
CA ALA A 93 3.04 -5.52 -14.49
C ALA A 93 3.92 -4.56 -13.66
N VAL A 94 3.32 -3.66 -12.88
CA VAL A 94 4.06 -2.79 -11.94
C VAL A 94 4.65 -3.61 -10.81
N ARG A 95 3.86 -4.47 -10.14
CA ARG A 95 4.36 -5.34 -9.06
C ARG A 95 5.58 -6.17 -9.49
N ASP A 96 5.51 -6.75 -10.69
CA ASP A 96 6.49 -7.71 -11.20
C ASP A 96 7.57 -7.04 -12.09
N HIS A 97 7.63 -5.71 -12.15
CA HIS A 97 8.48 -4.98 -13.11
C HIS A 97 9.97 -5.36 -13.00
N VAL A 98 10.52 -5.45 -11.79
CA VAL A 98 11.91 -5.85 -11.56
C VAL A 98 12.18 -7.26 -12.10
N ALA A 99 11.31 -8.22 -11.79
CA ALA A 99 11.45 -9.60 -12.24
C ALA A 99 11.32 -9.71 -13.78
N ALA A 100 10.50 -8.86 -14.38
CA ALA A 100 10.35 -8.75 -15.83
C ALA A 100 11.49 -7.95 -16.51
N GLY A 101 12.38 -7.32 -15.73
CA GLY A 101 13.44 -6.43 -16.21
C GLY A 101 12.88 -5.20 -16.91
N ARG A 102 11.80 -4.62 -16.39
CA ARG A 102 11.17 -3.40 -16.90
C ARG A 102 11.45 -2.21 -15.99
N CYS A 103 11.71 -1.04 -16.57
CA CYS A 103 11.84 0.23 -15.84
C CYS A 103 10.49 0.94 -15.70
N LEU A 104 10.26 1.61 -14.56
CA LEU A 104 9.07 2.46 -14.36
C LEU A 104 9.43 3.91 -14.67
N HIS A 105 8.68 4.54 -15.57
CA HIS A 105 8.85 5.96 -15.92
C HIS A 105 7.60 6.74 -15.55
N LEU A 106 7.73 7.75 -14.69
CA LEU A 106 6.60 8.53 -14.20
C LEU A 106 6.43 9.83 -15.00
N PHE A 107 5.19 10.09 -15.40
CA PHE A 107 4.75 11.30 -16.07
C PHE A 107 3.56 11.90 -15.33
N VAL A 108 3.58 13.21 -15.11
CA VAL A 108 2.49 13.94 -14.46
C VAL A 108 1.82 14.86 -15.47
N ALA A 109 0.49 14.84 -15.52
CA ALA A 109 -0.30 15.74 -16.38
C ALA A 109 -0.06 17.20 -15.99
N VAL A 110 0.16 18.06 -16.99
CA VAL A 110 0.39 19.50 -16.79
C VAL A 110 -0.78 20.31 -17.30
N ASP A 111 -1.17 20.07 -18.56
CA ASP A 111 -2.27 20.77 -19.21
C ASP A 111 -2.76 20.00 -20.46
N THR A 112 -3.64 20.62 -21.21
CA THR A 112 -4.08 20.17 -22.54
C THR A 112 -3.56 21.09 -23.64
N VAL A 113 -3.19 20.51 -24.78
CA VAL A 113 -2.80 21.27 -25.97
C VAL A 113 -3.96 22.19 -26.38
N PRO A 114 -3.75 23.53 -26.47
CA PRO A 114 -4.80 24.49 -26.79
C PRO A 114 -5.57 24.13 -28.05
N GLY A 115 -6.90 24.24 -27.99
CA GLY A 115 -7.78 23.89 -29.12
C GLY A 115 -7.96 22.38 -29.35
N THR A 116 -7.41 21.52 -28.47
CA THR A 116 -7.60 20.06 -28.53
C THR A 116 -7.89 19.48 -27.15
N GLY A 117 -8.37 18.23 -27.09
CA GLY A 117 -8.48 17.46 -25.84
C GLY A 117 -7.21 16.69 -25.45
N THR A 118 -6.06 16.95 -26.09
CA THR A 118 -4.85 16.14 -25.93
C THR A 118 -4.06 16.58 -24.70
N LYS A 119 -3.97 15.71 -23.69
CA LYS A 119 -3.17 15.98 -22.48
C LYS A 119 -1.66 15.95 -22.76
N ARG A 120 -0.94 16.89 -22.16
CA ARG A 120 0.52 16.93 -22.10
C ARG A 120 0.98 16.54 -20.69
N HIS A 121 2.09 15.82 -20.63
CA HIS A 121 2.63 15.30 -19.39
C HIS A 121 4.11 15.61 -19.30
N ARG A 122 4.54 16.00 -18.10
CA ARG A 122 5.92 16.26 -17.74
C ARG A 122 6.59 14.99 -17.25
N TYR A 123 7.78 14.70 -17.75
CA TYR A 123 8.58 13.58 -17.27
C TYR A 123 9.18 13.89 -15.90
N VAL A 124 8.83 13.06 -14.91
CA VAL A 124 9.31 13.19 -13.53
C VAL A 124 10.63 12.46 -13.33
N GLY A 125 10.76 11.27 -13.92
CA GLY A 125 11.97 10.45 -13.83
C GLY A 125 11.68 8.94 -13.78
N GLU A 126 12.73 8.17 -13.51
CA GLU A 126 12.67 6.72 -13.36
C GLU A 126 12.46 6.31 -11.90
N PHE A 127 11.70 5.24 -11.69
CA PHE A 127 11.32 4.73 -10.38
C PHE A 127 11.46 3.21 -10.28
N THR A 128 11.52 2.73 -9.05
CA THR A 128 11.34 1.33 -8.65
C THR A 128 10.29 1.27 -7.55
N LEU A 129 9.80 0.07 -7.22
CA LEU A 129 8.96 -0.11 -6.03
C LEU A 129 9.83 -0.08 -4.77
N ASP A 130 9.26 0.46 -3.69
CA ASP A 130 9.80 0.37 -2.34
C ASP A 130 10.04 -1.10 -1.96
N THR A 131 11.27 -1.44 -1.59
CA THR A 131 11.66 -2.84 -1.36
C THR A 131 11.09 -3.39 -0.06
N ALA A 132 10.92 -2.53 0.95
CA ALA A 132 10.29 -2.89 2.21
C ALA A 132 8.78 -3.01 2.05
N LYS A 133 8.10 -2.00 1.51
CA LYS A 133 6.64 -2.02 1.35
C LYS A 133 6.24 -1.56 -0.05
N PRO A 134 6.22 -2.44 -1.07
CA PRO A 134 6.03 -2.03 -2.47
C PRO A 134 4.67 -1.41 -2.76
N TYR A 135 3.64 -1.80 -2.00
CA TYR A 135 2.32 -1.18 -2.07
C TYR A 135 1.58 -1.35 -0.76
N VAL A 136 0.53 -0.55 -0.60
CA VAL A 136 -0.49 -0.72 0.44
C VAL A 136 -1.86 -0.85 -0.21
N VAL A 137 -2.79 -1.51 0.48
CA VAL A 137 -4.19 -1.53 0.08
C VAL A 137 -4.96 -0.57 0.98
N ARG A 138 -5.78 0.29 0.39
CA ARG A 138 -6.60 1.27 1.08
C ARG A 138 -8.05 1.18 0.61
N GLU A 139 -8.98 1.53 1.48
CA GLU A 139 -10.33 1.89 1.05
C GLU A 139 -10.29 3.28 0.41
N SER A 140 -10.83 3.36 -0.81
CA SER A 140 -11.11 4.60 -1.53
C SER A 140 -12.49 4.51 -2.17
N LEU A 141 -12.93 5.57 -2.84
CA LEU A 141 -14.11 5.54 -3.69
C LEU A 141 -13.75 5.14 -5.13
N ASP A 142 -14.71 4.54 -5.84
CA ASP A 142 -14.64 4.30 -7.27
C ASP A 142 -15.32 5.41 -8.09
N GLU A 143 -15.39 5.25 -9.41
CA GLU A 143 -16.03 6.26 -10.27
C GLU A 143 -17.52 6.45 -10.00
N ASP A 144 -18.20 5.43 -9.48
CA ASP A 144 -19.61 5.47 -9.09
C ASP A 144 -19.77 5.85 -7.60
N LYS A 145 -18.70 6.34 -6.97
CA LYS A 145 -18.62 6.73 -5.56
C LYS A 145 -18.88 5.58 -4.58
N GLN A 146 -18.66 4.34 -5.01
CA GLN A 146 -18.77 3.17 -4.15
C GLN A 146 -17.44 2.87 -3.45
N PRO A 147 -17.46 2.40 -2.19
CA PRO A 147 -16.26 1.94 -1.52
C PRO A 147 -15.55 0.83 -2.31
N ARG A 148 -14.24 0.94 -2.47
CA ARG A 148 -13.41 -0.04 -3.17
C ARG A 148 -12.05 -0.22 -2.53
N ARG A 149 -11.45 -1.38 -2.79
CA ARG A 149 -10.01 -1.60 -2.62
C ARG A 149 -9.23 -0.84 -3.67
N ALA A 150 -8.36 0.05 -3.23
CA ALA A 150 -7.37 0.72 -4.06
C ALA A 150 -5.98 0.20 -3.68
N ILE A 151 -5.23 -0.23 -4.68
CA ILE A 151 -3.80 -0.53 -4.56
C ILE A 151 -3.08 0.80 -4.69
N VAL A 152 -2.22 1.13 -3.72
CA VAL A 152 -1.37 2.33 -3.75
C VAL A 152 0.06 1.86 -3.76
N PHE A 153 0.72 1.96 -4.91
CA PHE A 153 2.14 1.65 -5.08
C PHE A 153 2.99 2.72 -4.40
N ARG A 154 4.05 2.28 -3.74
CA ARG A 154 5.07 3.15 -3.12
C ARG A 154 6.29 3.13 -4.02
N LEU A 155 6.53 4.24 -4.72
CA LEU A 155 7.59 4.37 -5.72
C LEU A 155 8.79 5.10 -5.12
N ARG A 156 9.99 4.55 -5.35
CA ARG A 156 11.28 5.13 -4.99
C ARG A 156 12.00 5.62 -6.24
N PRO A 157 12.66 6.80 -6.23
CA PRO A 157 13.48 7.27 -7.33
C PRO A 157 14.60 6.29 -7.70
N VAL A 158 14.85 6.12 -8.99
CA VAL A 158 16.09 5.54 -9.52
C VAL A 158 16.93 6.69 -10.07
N GLY A 159 17.80 7.24 -9.21
CA GLY A 159 18.63 8.41 -9.54
C GLY A 159 17.90 9.74 -9.38
N THR A 160 18.24 10.70 -10.24
CA THR A 160 17.69 12.07 -10.16
C THR A 160 16.28 12.12 -10.73
N VAL A 161 15.38 12.73 -9.97
CA VAL A 161 13.98 12.97 -10.34
C VAL A 161 13.67 14.46 -10.22
N GLN A 162 12.65 14.92 -10.94
CA GLN A 162 12.12 16.25 -10.77
C GLN A 162 11.06 16.24 -9.66
N ARG A 163 11.29 17.02 -8.60
CA ARG A 163 10.31 17.24 -7.54
C ARG A 163 9.82 18.68 -7.58
N VAL A 164 8.51 18.86 -7.65
CA VAL A 164 7.84 20.17 -7.60
C VAL A 164 6.73 20.09 -6.56
N ALA A 165 6.42 21.22 -5.91
CA ALA A 165 5.47 21.26 -4.80
C ALA A 165 4.04 20.89 -5.22
N GLU A 166 3.71 21.12 -6.49
CA GLU A 166 2.41 20.80 -7.09
C GLU A 166 2.17 19.29 -7.21
N ASP A 167 3.24 18.48 -7.15
CA ASP A 167 3.17 17.03 -7.18
C ASP A 167 3.09 16.41 -5.77
N GLU A 168 3.06 17.22 -4.70
CA GLU A 168 2.95 16.71 -3.32
C GLU A 168 1.50 16.40 -2.95
N ILE A 169 1.30 15.31 -2.21
CA ILE A 169 -0.01 14.97 -1.67
C ILE A 169 -0.42 16.06 -0.67
N PRO A 170 -1.65 16.62 -0.75
CA PRO A 170 -2.10 17.59 0.23
C PRO A 170 -2.13 16.99 1.64
N ALA A 171 -1.53 17.70 2.59
CA ALA A 171 -1.56 17.29 3.98
C ALA A 171 -2.99 17.24 4.52
N ALA A 172 -3.28 16.25 5.38
CA ALA A 172 -4.58 16.14 6.01
C ALA A 172 -4.86 17.39 6.87
N THR A 173 -6.07 17.92 6.76
CA THR A 173 -6.50 19.12 7.51
C THR A 173 -6.96 18.80 8.93
N VAL A 174 -7.35 17.54 9.17
CA VAL A 174 -7.86 17.03 10.43
C VAL A 174 -7.23 15.68 10.75
N THR A 175 -7.08 15.40 12.05
CA THR A 175 -6.67 14.08 12.53
C THR A 175 -7.91 13.22 12.76
N GLY A 176 -7.91 11.99 12.28
CA GLY A 176 -9.02 11.06 12.51
C GLY A 176 -8.75 9.67 11.95
N GLY A 177 -9.24 8.66 12.67
CA GLY A 177 -9.28 7.28 12.22
C GLY A 177 -10.62 6.97 11.53
N LYS A 178 -10.56 6.38 10.35
CA LYS A 178 -11.74 5.84 9.67
C LYS A 178 -11.70 4.32 9.73
N LEU A 179 -12.70 3.71 10.35
CA LEU A 179 -12.90 2.25 10.28
C LEU A 179 -13.28 1.86 8.85
N VAL A 180 -12.57 0.88 8.32
CA VAL A 180 -12.78 0.29 6.99
C VAL A 180 -12.86 -1.23 7.13
N ALA A 181 -13.61 -1.89 6.24
CA ALA A 181 -13.80 -3.34 6.34
C ALA A 181 -12.48 -4.09 6.12
N ALA A 182 -12.26 -5.19 6.86
CA ALA A 182 -11.05 -6.00 6.73
C ALA A 182 -10.92 -6.61 5.33
N ALA A 183 -12.03 -7.06 4.74
CA ALA A 183 -12.07 -7.57 3.36
C ALA A 183 -11.56 -6.58 2.30
N ILE A 184 -11.55 -5.26 2.61
CA ILE A 184 -11.12 -4.18 1.71
C ILE A 184 -9.59 -3.99 1.75
N THR A 185 -8.90 -4.50 2.76
CA THR A 185 -7.48 -4.23 3.04
C THR A 185 -6.62 -5.49 3.09
N VAL A 186 -7.18 -6.66 2.74
CA VAL A 186 -6.42 -7.92 2.62
C VAL A 186 -5.26 -7.72 1.65
N CYS A 187 -4.04 -7.77 2.19
CA CYS A 187 -2.84 -7.99 1.39
C CYS A 187 -2.88 -9.43 0.90
N LYS A 188 -3.51 -9.69 -0.24
CA LYS A 188 -3.10 -10.81 -1.11
C LYS A 188 -1.69 -10.49 -1.63
N LEU A 189 -0.71 -10.50 -0.75
CA LEU A 189 0.69 -10.51 -1.11
C LEU A 189 0.98 -11.97 -1.49
N ILE A 190 1.20 -12.19 -2.78
CA ILE A 190 1.79 -13.40 -3.37
C ILE A 190 0.79 -14.56 -3.54
N GLU A 191 0.03 -14.53 -4.63
CA GLU A 191 -0.38 -15.79 -5.25
C GLU A 191 0.88 -16.53 -5.73
N PRO A 192 0.96 -17.86 -5.55
CA PRO A 192 2.19 -18.62 -5.65
C PRO A 192 2.84 -18.42 -7.02
N GLU A 193 4.15 -18.26 -7.02
CA GLU A 193 4.99 -18.47 -8.20
C GLU A 193 4.44 -19.70 -8.92
N LYS A 194 3.95 -19.51 -10.16
CA LYS A 194 3.69 -20.63 -11.06
C LYS A 194 5.03 -21.34 -11.22
N ASN A 195 5.18 -22.37 -10.41
CA ASN A 195 6.36 -23.20 -10.27
C ASN A 195 6.60 -23.89 -11.61
N THR A 196 7.33 -23.20 -12.49
CA THR A 196 7.82 -23.76 -13.74
C THR A 196 9.27 -23.34 -13.92
N LYS A 197 10.11 -24.20 -13.35
CA LYS A 197 11.46 -24.57 -13.78
C LYS A 197 12.62 -23.74 -13.23
N LYS A 198 13.40 -24.49 -12.44
CA LYS A 198 14.78 -24.30 -11.96
C LYS A 198 14.94 -23.36 -10.77
N LYS A 199 15.08 -24.01 -9.60
CA LYS A 199 15.71 -23.51 -8.37
C LYS A 199 16.93 -22.65 -8.71
N ALA A 200 16.75 -21.33 -8.77
CA ALA A 200 17.82 -20.40 -8.53
C ALA A 200 17.84 -20.18 -7.01
N LYS A 201 18.92 -20.61 -6.36
CA LYS A 201 19.24 -20.23 -4.98
C LYS A 201 19.35 -18.70 -4.94
N ARG A 202 18.27 -18.01 -4.57
CA ARG A 202 18.33 -16.63 -4.09
C ARG A 202 17.79 -16.67 -2.68
N SER A 203 18.68 -16.45 -1.72
CA SER A 203 18.35 -16.27 -0.31
C SER A 203 17.20 -15.26 -0.24
N ALA A 204 16.03 -15.69 0.22
CA ALA A 204 14.99 -14.74 0.55
C ALA A 204 15.54 -13.84 1.66
N VAL A 205 15.47 -12.53 1.46
CA VAL A 205 15.87 -11.57 2.49
C VAL A 205 14.97 -11.83 3.71
N PRO A 206 15.50 -11.93 4.94
CA PRO A 206 14.72 -12.27 6.14
C PRO A 206 13.44 -11.44 6.33
N GLU A 207 13.47 -10.18 5.88
CA GLU A 207 12.35 -9.25 5.90
C GLU A 207 11.16 -9.71 5.02
N VAL A 208 11.44 -10.24 3.83
CA VAL A 208 10.40 -10.76 2.92
C VAL A 208 9.73 -12.00 3.51
N GLU A 209 10.49 -12.85 4.19
CA GLU A 209 9.94 -14.03 4.88
C GLU A 209 9.11 -13.64 6.12
N ALA A 210 9.53 -12.60 6.85
CA ALA A 210 8.76 -12.06 7.96
C ALA A 210 7.40 -11.51 7.48
N GLN A 211 7.39 -10.73 6.40
CA GLN A 211 6.15 -10.18 5.82
C GLN A 211 5.19 -11.26 5.32
N ARG A 212 5.72 -12.34 4.72
CA ARG A 212 4.91 -13.49 4.31
C ARG A 212 4.23 -14.15 5.51
N ARG A 213 5.02 -14.43 6.56
CA ARG A 213 4.49 -15.00 7.81
C ARG A 213 3.45 -14.10 8.46
N GLU A 214 3.65 -12.79 8.43
CA GLU A 214 2.70 -11.81 8.95
C GLU A 214 1.38 -11.82 8.17
N ALA A 215 1.44 -11.90 6.83
CA ALA A 215 0.25 -12.03 6.00
C ALA A 215 -0.50 -13.34 6.26
N ASP A 216 0.21 -14.47 6.31
CA ASP A 216 -0.39 -15.78 6.61
C ASP A 216 -1.04 -15.79 8.01
N LEU A 217 -0.37 -15.19 9.00
CA LEU A 217 -0.89 -15.04 10.38
C LEU A 217 -2.14 -14.16 10.41
N SER A 218 -2.16 -13.06 9.63
CA SER A 218 -3.32 -12.19 9.49
C SER A 218 -4.52 -12.93 8.93
N ASP A 219 -4.34 -13.69 7.86
CA ASP A 219 -5.43 -14.43 7.20
C ASP A 219 -5.98 -15.53 8.13
N ALA A 220 -5.10 -16.25 8.82
CA ALA A 220 -5.49 -17.27 9.80
C ALA A 220 -6.28 -16.65 10.96
N PHE A 221 -5.84 -15.52 11.49
CA PHE A 221 -6.50 -14.87 12.62
C PHE A 221 -7.83 -14.21 12.23
N GLU A 222 -7.91 -13.57 11.05
CA GLU A 222 -9.16 -13.03 10.51
C GLU A 222 -10.21 -14.14 10.33
N THR A 223 -9.79 -15.32 9.86
CA THR A 223 -10.64 -16.51 9.75
C THR A 223 -11.11 -17.00 11.12
N TYR A 224 -10.20 -17.06 12.11
CA TYR A 224 -10.52 -17.48 13.47
C TYR A 224 -11.54 -16.57 14.17
N LEU A 225 -11.41 -15.25 14.04
CA LEU A 225 -12.36 -14.29 14.60
C LEU A 225 -13.72 -14.35 13.88
N THR A 226 -13.70 -14.45 12.55
CA THR A 226 -14.94 -14.54 11.75
C THR A 226 -15.72 -15.83 12.06
N ALA A 227 -15.03 -16.95 12.29
CA ALA A 227 -15.66 -18.21 12.71
C ALA A 227 -16.38 -18.10 14.06
N GLN A 228 -15.95 -17.16 14.92
CA GLN A 228 -16.59 -16.82 16.19
C GLN A 228 -17.63 -15.69 16.05
N GLN A 229 -17.99 -15.32 14.81
CA GLN A 229 -18.97 -14.26 14.51
C GLN A 229 -18.51 -12.85 14.89
N HIS A 230 -17.21 -12.62 15.04
CA HIS A 230 -16.69 -11.28 15.29
C HIS A 230 -16.72 -10.45 14.01
N THR A 231 -16.98 -9.15 14.16
CA THR A 231 -16.88 -8.19 13.06
C THR A 231 -15.49 -7.56 13.07
N VAL A 232 -14.72 -7.79 12.02
CA VAL A 232 -13.34 -7.30 11.91
C VAL A 232 -13.20 -6.20 10.85
N GLY A 233 -12.29 -5.28 11.12
CA GLY A 233 -11.97 -4.14 10.29
C GLY A 233 -10.51 -3.71 10.42
N ARG A 234 -10.18 -2.59 9.80
CA ARG A 234 -8.90 -1.89 9.97
C ARG A 234 -9.19 -0.39 10.03
N PHE A 235 -8.28 0.39 10.60
CA PHE A 235 -8.38 1.84 10.62
C PHE A 235 -7.42 2.45 9.60
N GLN A 236 -7.93 3.41 8.82
CA GLN A 236 -7.12 4.35 8.06
C GLN A 236 -7.05 5.66 8.84
N ILE A 237 -5.87 5.97 9.37
CA ILE A 237 -5.67 7.13 10.24
C ILE A 237 -4.94 8.21 9.44
N LYS A 238 -5.59 9.38 9.33
CA LYS A 238 -4.98 10.59 8.83
C LYS A 238 -4.56 11.45 10.02
N ILE A 239 -3.35 12.01 9.97
CA ILE A 239 -2.85 12.94 10.98
C ILE A 239 -2.77 14.33 10.37
N LYS A 240 -3.33 15.33 11.07
CA LYS A 240 -3.27 16.73 10.65
C LYS A 240 -1.83 17.15 10.35
N GLY A 241 -1.63 17.79 9.19
CA GLY A 241 -0.33 18.27 8.73
C GLY A 241 0.57 17.17 8.16
N ARG A 242 0.09 15.92 8.06
CA ARG A 242 0.79 14.81 7.45
C ARG A 242 0.16 14.42 6.12
N THR A 243 0.98 13.89 5.20
CA THR A 243 0.50 13.39 3.91
C THR A 243 0.30 11.88 3.93
N SER A 244 1.15 11.17 4.68
CA SER A 244 1.03 9.72 4.88
C SER A 244 -0.24 9.32 5.61
N ILE A 245 -0.79 8.15 5.27
CA ILE A 245 -1.89 7.50 5.97
C ILE A 245 -1.35 6.32 6.76
N LEU A 246 -1.63 6.26 8.06
CA LEU A 246 -1.33 5.10 8.89
C LEU A 246 -2.44 4.07 8.75
N LEU A 247 -2.05 2.79 8.69
CA LEU A 247 -2.95 1.66 8.59
C LEU A 247 -2.69 0.74 9.77
N THR A 248 -3.75 0.34 10.47
CA THR A 248 -3.67 -0.70 11.51
C THR A 248 -3.77 -2.08 10.89
N ASP A 249 -3.21 -3.09 11.55
CA ASP A 249 -3.22 -4.45 11.00
C ASP A 249 -4.57 -5.16 11.16
N LEU A 250 -5.17 -5.18 12.35
CA LEU A 250 -6.52 -5.75 12.52
C LEU A 250 -7.22 -5.09 13.70
N TYR A 251 -8.51 -4.80 13.54
CA TYR A 251 -9.37 -4.29 14.59
C TYR A 251 -10.60 -5.16 14.70
N ASP A 252 -10.86 -5.66 15.90
CA ASP A 252 -12.08 -6.36 16.25
C ASP A 252 -13.09 -5.35 16.78
N GLN A 253 -14.14 -5.13 16.00
CA GLN A 253 -15.22 -4.21 16.34
C GLN A 253 -16.16 -4.80 17.40
N THR A 254 -16.32 -6.12 17.44
CA THR A 254 -17.20 -6.78 18.41
C THR A 254 -16.69 -6.55 19.83
N ASP A 255 -15.38 -6.69 20.01
CA ASP A 255 -14.75 -6.71 21.32
C ASP A 255 -13.85 -5.49 21.61
N HIS A 256 -13.87 -4.52 20.71
CA HIS A 256 -13.07 -3.29 20.77
C HIS A 256 -11.58 -3.57 21.05
N VAL A 257 -10.99 -4.42 20.21
CA VAL A 257 -9.58 -4.84 20.34
C VAL A 257 -8.79 -4.43 19.09
N LEU A 258 -7.71 -3.70 19.29
CA LEU A 258 -6.72 -3.40 18.26
C LEU A 258 -5.57 -4.41 18.35
N TYR A 259 -5.37 -5.15 17.26
CA TYR A 259 -4.28 -6.08 17.09
C TYR A 259 -3.21 -5.50 16.16
N GLU A 260 -1.95 -5.63 16.57
CA GLU A 260 -0.79 -5.38 15.72
C GLU A 260 -0.05 -6.70 15.51
N LEU A 261 0.15 -7.05 14.26
CA LEU A 261 0.66 -8.36 13.85
C LEU A 261 2.14 -8.24 13.53
N LYS A 262 2.90 -9.27 13.89
CA LYS A 262 4.30 -9.38 13.47
C LYS A 262 4.59 -10.81 13.06
N GLY A 263 5.27 -11.00 11.93
CA GLY A 263 5.66 -12.35 11.47
C GLY A 263 6.78 -13.02 12.28
N THR A 264 7.32 -12.37 13.32
CA THR A 264 8.42 -12.90 14.16
C THR A 264 8.32 -12.43 15.61
N ASN A 265 8.94 -13.17 16.53
CA ASN A 265 9.06 -12.83 17.95
C ASN A 265 10.33 -12.04 18.29
N THR A 266 10.99 -11.43 17.31
CA THR A 266 12.22 -10.68 17.57
C THR A 266 11.93 -9.45 18.43
N ARG A 267 12.90 -9.04 19.27
CA ARG A 267 12.76 -7.85 20.12
C ARG A 267 12.46 -6.61 19.29
N GLU A 268 13.04 -6.50 18.11
CA GLU A 268 12.81 -5.42 17.16
C GLU A 268 11.36 -5.40 16.69
N ALA A 269 10.81 -6.56 16.28
CA ALA A 269 9.43 -6.67 15.85
C ALA A 269 8.43 -6.36 16.97
N VAL A 270 8.66 -6.90 18.18
CA VAL A 270 7.80 -6.66 19.34
C VAL A 270 7.82 -5.19 19.77
N ARG A 271 8.99 -4.54 19.78
CA ARG A 271 9.09 -3.10 20.09
C ARG A 271 8.42 -2.23 19.03
N MET A 272 8.54 -2.61 17.76
CA MET A 272 7.83 -1.94 16.68
C MET A 272 6.31 -2.05 16.90
N ALA A 273 5.81 -3.25 17.18
CA ALA A 273 4.39 -3.48 17.46
C ALA A 273 3.89 -2.67 18.66
N LEU A 274 4.66 -2.64 19.74
CA LEU A 274 4.37 -1.83 20.93
C LEU A 274 4.23 -0.34 20.55
N GLY A 275 5.20 0.22 19.82
CA GLY A 275 5.16 1.61 19.38
C GLY A 275 3.94 1.92 18.51
N GLN A 276 3.63 1.04 17.57
CA GLN A 276 2.45 1.16 16.70
C GLN A 276 1.14 1.10 17.49
N LEU A 277 0.99 0.17 18.43
CA LEU A 277 -0.20 0.07 19.28
C LEU A 277 -0.40 1.29 20.18
N LEU A 278 0.70 1.81 20.76
CA LEU A 278 0.67 3.03 21.57
C LEU A 278 0.27 4.26 20.73
N ASP A 279 0.74 4.33 19.48
CA ASP A 279 0.42 5.41 18.56
C ASP A 279 -1.03 5.33 18.06
N TYR A 280 -1.37 4.21 17.39
CA TYR A 280 -2.62 4.03 16.67
C TYR A 280 -3.83 4.00 17.60
N GLY A 281 -3.70 3.39 18.79
CA GLY A 281 -4.79 3.28 19.77
C GLY A 281 -5.41 4.63 20.14
N ARG A 282 -4.68 5.74 20.01
CA ARG A 282 -5.18 7.10 20.27
C ARG A 282 -6.30 7.53 19.31
N TYR A 283 -6.34 6.92 18.12
CA TYR A 283 -7.22 7.30 17.01
C TYR A 283 -8.26 6.23 16.66
N VAL A 284 -8.23 5.08 17.33
CA VAL A 284 -9.18 3.99 17.14
C VAL A 284 -10.35 4.21 18.08
N LYS A 285 -11.39 4.86 17.57
CA LYS A 285 -12.64 5.15 18.30
C LYS A 285 -13.82 4.96 17.35
N THR A 286 -14.94 4.50 17.89
CA THR A 286 -16.20 4.37 17.15
C THR A 286 -17.35 4.96 17.97
N ASP A 287 -18.51 5.19 17.37
CA ASP A 287 -19.67 5.73 18.10
C ASP A 287 -20.11 4.80 19.26
N GLY A 288 -19.91 3.48 19.12
CA GLY A 288 -20.18 2.50 20.17
C GLY A 288 -19.07 2.35 21.20
N HIS A 289 -17.85 2.79 20.88
CA HIS A 289 -16.65 2.66 21.72
C HIS A 289 -15.79 3.92 21.62
N PRO A 290 -16.12 4.98 22.40
CA PRO A 290 -15.37 6.24 22.42
C PRO A 290 -14.05 6.17 23.21
N GLU A 291 -13.88 5.14 24.04
CA GLU A 291 -12.67 4.83 24.79
C GLU A 291 -11.52 4.33 23.89
N MET A 292 -10.35 4.12 24.49
CA MET A 292 -9.23 3.50 23.79
C MET A 292 -9.44 1.98 23.74
N PRO A 293 -9.15 1.30 22.61
CA PRO A 293 -9.33 -0.13 22.50
C PRO A 293 -8.38 -0.87 23.44
N ARG A 294 -8.75 -2.11 23.76
CA ARG A 294 -7.77 -3.08 24.24
C ARG A 294 -6.74 -3.28 23.15
N ARG A 295 -5.47 -3.43 23.52
CA ARG A 295 -4.36 -3.51 22.56
C ARG A 295 -3.63 -4.82 22.74
N VAL A 296 -3.38 -5.52 21.65
CA VAL A 296 -2.79 -6.86 21.68
C VAL A 296 -1.74 -6.96 20.58
N VAL A 297 -0.56 -7.48 20.90
CA VAL A 297 0.38 -7.93 19.87
C VAL A 297 0.02 -9.37 19.52
N LEU A 298 -0.14 -9.65 18.23
CA LEU A 298 -0.35 -11.00 17.73
C LEU A 298 0.94 -11.53 17.09
N LEU A 299 1.42 -12.67 17.61
CA LEU A 299 2.70 -13.28 17.26
C LEU A 299 2.55 -14.74 16.78
N PRO A 300 3.53 -15.30 16.03
CA PRO A 300 3.51 -16.70 15.63
C PRO A 300 3.64 -17.68 16.81
N SER A 301 4.24 -17.24 17.92
CA SER A 301 4.40 -18.03 19.14
C SER A 301 4.52 -17.10 20.35
N LEU A 302 4.54 -17.64 21.57
CA LEU A 302 4.80 -16.85 22.78
C LEU A 302 6.25 -16.27 22.75
N PRO A 303 6.46 -14.97 23.03
CA PRO A 303 7.80 -14.38 23.09
C PRO A 303 8.51 -14.72 24.42
N ASP A 304 9.79 -14.40 24.55
CA ASP A 304 10.53 -14.60 25.80
C ASP A 304 9.97 -13.76 26.95
N GLU A 305 10.25 -14.18 28.19
CA GLU A 305 9.67 -13.59 29.42
C GLU A 305 9.93 -12.08 29.54
N ASP A 306 11.12 -11.60 29.16
CA ASP A 306 11.45 -10.18 29.20
C ASP A 306 10.55 -9.35 28.26
N LEU A 307 10.28 -9.86 27.05
CA LEU A 307 9.35 -9.21 26.14
C LEU A 307 7.89 -9.28 26.61
N GLN A 308 7.52 -10.34 27.35
CA GLN A 308 6.20 -10.43 27.97
C GLN A 308 6.02 -9.36 29.05
N GLU A 309 7.02 -9.20 29.93
CA GLU A 309 7.05 -8.17 30.97
C GLU A 309 6.97 -6.76 30.36
N LEU A 310 7.76 -6.50 29.30
CA LEU A 310 7.74 -5.22 28.60
C LEU A 310 6.34 -4.85 28.07
N LEU A 311 5.62 -5.81 27.48
CA LEU A 311 4.27 -5.58 26.97
C LEU A 311 3.26 -5.40 28.11
N ALA A 312 3.39 -6.19 29.17
CA ALA A 312 2.54 -6.10 30.36
C ALA A 312 2.66 -4.72 31.06
N ASP A 313 3.87 -4.19 31.19
CA ASP A 313 4.15 -2.86 31.76
C ASP A 313 3.42 -1.73 31.03
N HIS A 314 3.09 -1.92 29.74
CA HIS A 314 2.38 -0.95 28.91
C HIS A 314 0.89 -1.29 28.72
N GLY A 315 0.38 -2.31 29.44
CA GLY A 315 -0.98 -2.79 29.33
C GLY A 315 -1.31 -3.32 27.94
N ILE A 316 -0.35 -4.00 27.30
CA ILE A 316 -0.50 -4.65 26.00
C ILE A 316 -0.64 -6.15 26.20
N GLY A 317 -1.73 -6.72 25.71
CA GLY A 317 -1.95 -8.16 25.71
C GLY A 317 -1.10 -8.87 24.66
N ILE A 318 -0.98 -10.19 24.80
CA ILE A 318 -0.26 -11.03 23.85
C ILE A 318 -1.22 -12.12 23.37
N ALA A 319 -1.43 -12.19 22.07
CA ALA A 319 -2.06 -13.32 21.43
C ALA A 319 -1.02 -14.05 20.57
N TYR A 320 -1.11 -15.38 20.48
CA TYR A 320 -0.24 -16.16 19.61
C TYR A 320 -0.92 -17.39 19.05
N GLN A 321 -0.43 -17.83 17.90
CA GLN A 321 -0.94 -19.01 17.22
C GLN A 321 -0.51 -20.30 17.95
N ASP A 322 -1.48 -21.20 18.19
CA ASP A 322 -1.26 -22.57 18.67
C ASP A 322 -2.06 -23.54 17.81
N GLY A 323 -1.37 -24.19 16.88
CA GLY A 323 -2.00 -25.00 15.82
C GLY A 323 -2.98 -24.18 14.98
N ASP A 324 -4.23 -24.63 14.94
CA ASP A 324 -5.35 -23.97 14.24
C ASP A 324 -6.12 -22.98 15.14
N THR A 325 -5.61 -22.70 16.34
CA THR A 325 -6.24 -21.82 17.34
C THR A 325 -5.31 -20.69 17.75
N PHE A 326 -5.84 -19.78 18.57
CA PHE A 326 -5.10 -18.65 19.12
C PHE A 326 -5.28 -18.58 20.63
N ILE A 327 -4.17 -18.43 21.35
CA ILE A 327 -4.13 -18.29 22.79
C ILE A 327 -3.93 -16.81 23.14
N GLY A 328 -4.52 -16.34 24.24
CA GLY A 328 -4.32 -14.97 24.74
C GLY A 328 -5.21 -13.91 24.09
N VAL A 329 -6.17 -14.34 23.27
CA VAL A 329 -7.23 -13.48 22.73
C VAL A 329 -8.10 -12.96 23.89
N PRO A 330 -8.30 -11.64 24.04
CA PRO A 330 -9.11 -11.10 25.13
C PRO A 330 -10.54 -11.65 25.12
N PRO A 331 -11.16 -11.86 26.30
CA PRO A 331 -12.54 -12.32 26.38
C PRO A 331 -13.50 -11.28 25.81
N SER A 332 -14.67 -11.73 25.34
CA SER A 332 -15.65 -10.83 24.76
C SER A 332 -16.22 -9.81 25.74
N LEU A 333 -16.53 -8.62 25.25
CA LEU A 333 -17.20 -7.60 26.04
C LEU A 333 -18.65 -8.04 26.32
N SER A 334 -19.06 -7.91 27.58
CA SER A 334 -20.41 -8.23 28.06
C SER A 334 -21.44 -7.17 27.70
#